data_AF-A0A0Q0RH11-F1
#
_entry.id   AF-A0A0Q0RH11-F1
#
_cell.length_a   1.000
_cell.length_b   1.000
_cell.length_c   1.000
_cell.angle_alpha   90.00
_cell.angle_beta   90.00
_cell.angle_gamma   90.00
#
_symmetry.space_group_name_H-M   'P 1'
#
loop_
_entity.id
_entity.type
_entity.pdbx_description
1 polymer ?
#
loop_
_entity_poly.entity_id
_entity_poly.type
_entity_poly.pdbx_seq_one_letter_code
_entity_poly.pdbx_strand_id
1 'polypeptide(L)'
;MFPVILIGGIPGVGKTSMAGYVAREFNINIILSGDYLREFLRPYAGEILSKSVYESWQFFGEKTEDNIIKGYYEQSKIMYSGINAVLARAIRNGEPLILETLYYIPELIDKNIIDDIIKIYIYVSDHNVHEEMLNSREKFTHINSPGYRLVQQLPVYEVMEKYTLNLLKKYDVFTVDSTNYQLARKKIIKYIEDKINQ
;
A
#
# COMPACT_ATOMS: atom_id res chain seq x y z
N MET A 1 -21.43 -5.78 -8.79
CA MET A 1 -20.79 -4.87 -7.82
C MET A 1 -19.79 -3.98 -8.56
N PHE A 2 -19.68 -2.69 -8.23
CA PHE A 2 -18.60 -1.83 -8.73
C PHE A 2 -17.42 -1.91 -7.75
N PRO A 3 -16.32 -2.61 -8.09
CA PRO A 3 -15.30 -2.93 -7.11
C PRO A 3 -14.48 -1.69 -6.73
N VAL A 4 -14.46 -1.37 -5.44
CA VAL A 4 -13.48 -0.46 -4.85
C VAL A 4 -12.43 -1.30 -4.13
N ILE A 5 -11.19 -1.24 -4.60
CA ILE A 5 -10.11 -2.13 -4.18
C ILE A 5 -8.99 -1.30 -3.55
N LEU A 6 -8.59 -1.66 -2.33
CA LEU A 6 -7.46 -1.07 -1.62
C LEU A 6 -6.32 -2.10 -1.53
N ILE A 7 -5.18 -1.80 -2.17
CA ILE A 7 -3.99 -2.66 -2.23
C ILE A 7 -2.85 -2.07 -1.39
N GLY A 8 -2.46 -2.78 -0.34
CA GLY A 8 -1.36 -2.44 0.57
C GLY A 8 -0.07 -3.21 0.31
N GLY A 9 1.01 -2.76 0.95
CA GLY A 9 2.33 -3.39 0.89
C GLY A 9 3.48 -2.37 0.89
N ILE A 10 4.68 -2.77 1.31
CA ILE A 10 5.84 -1.87 1.29
C ILE A 10 6.44 -1.71 -0.12
N PRO A 11 7.37 -0.77 -0.37
CA PRO A 11 8.03 -0.66 -1.67
C PRO A 11 8.70 -1.98 -2.07
N GLY A 12 8.62 -2.33 -3.36
CA GLY A 12 9.26 -3.53 -3.92
C GLY A 12 8.35 -4.74 -4.09
N VAL A 13 7.25 -4.85 -3.34
CA VAL A 13 6.38 -6.05 -3.32
C VAL A 13 5.45 -6.20 -4.54
N GLY A 14 5.64 -5.40 -5.60
CA GLY A 14 4.85 -5.52 -6.84
C GLY A 14 3.43 -4.94 -6.82
N LYS A 15 3.05 -4.10 -5.83
CA LYS A 15 1.72 -3.45 -5.74
C LYS A 15 1.26 -2.79 -7.03
N THR A 16 2.05 -1.85 -7.57
CA THR A 16 1.69 -1.06 -8.76
C THR A 16 1.48 -1.96 -9.98
N SER A 17 2.36 -2.95 -10.17
CA SER A 17 2.23 -3.95 -11.23
C SER A 17 0.98 -4.82 -11.05
N MET A 18 0.64 -5.18 -9.81
CA MET A 18 -0.57 -5.94 -9.49
C MET A 18 -1.84 -5.10 -9.70
N ALA A 19 -1.85 -3.85 -9.27
CA ALA A 19 -2.96 -2.92 -9.50
C ALA A 19 -3.24 -2.74 -11.00
N GLY A 20 -2.19 -2.55 -11.81
CA GLY A 20 -2.31 -2.47 -13.27
C GLY A 20 -2.80 -3.78 -13.92
N TYR A 21 -2.46 -4.94 -13.34
CA TYR A 21 -2.98 -6.22 -13.80
C TYR A 21 -4.47 -6.38 -13.47
N VAL A 22 -4.84 -6.20 -12.20
CA VAL A 22 -6.24 -6.24 -11.73
C VAL A 22 -7.12 -5.26 -12.51
N ALA A 23 -6.63 -4.04 -12.76
CA ALA A 23 -7.36 -3.04 -13.53
C ALA A 23 -7.71 -3.53 -14.95
N ARG A 24 -6.79 -4.21 -15.62
CA ARG A 24 -7.01 -4.76 -16.96
C ARG A 24 -8.00 -5.91 -16.94
N GLU A 25 -7.85 -6.84 -15.99
CA GLU A 25 -8.72 -8.03 -15.89
C GLU A 25 -10.18 -7.64 -15.56
N PHE A 26 -10.38 -6.63 -14.70
CA PHE A 26 -11.73 -6.20 -14.27
C PHE A 26 -12.22 -4.92 -14.98
N ASN A 27 -11.52 -4.46 -16.02
CA ASN A 27 -11.86 -3.25 -16.77
C ASN A 27 -12.07 -2.00 -15.88
N ILE A 28 -11.19 -1.81 -14.90
CA ILE A 28 -11.21 -0.67 -13.97
C ILE A 28 -10.32 0.44 -14.54
N ASN A 29 -10.93 1.57 -14.86
CA ASN A 29 -10.23 2.68 -15.53
C ASN A 29 -9.48 3.61 -14.57
N ILE A 30 -9.79 3.56 -13.27
CA ILE A 30 -9.23 4.47 -12.27
C ILE A 30 -8.28 3.69 -11.35
N ILE A 31 -7.00 4.02 -11.44
CA ILE A 31 -5.95 3.53 -10.53
C ILE A 31 -5.27 4.73 -9.90
N LEU A 32 -5.29 4.82 -8.57
CA LEU A 32 -4.65 5.89 -7.81
C LEU A 32 -3.49 5.34 -6.99
N SER A 33 -2.38 6.10 -6.99
CA SER A 33 -1.20 5.78 -6.18
C SER A 33 -1.15 6.65 -4.92
N GLY A 34 -0.91 6.00 -3.78
CA GLY A 34 -0.67 6.64 -2.50
C GLY A 34 0.55 7.56 -2.52
N ASP A 35 1.53 7.31 -3.39
CA ASP A 35 2.70 8.17 -3.55
C ASP A 35 2.28 9.53 -4.16
N TYR A 36 1.43 9.54 -5.18
CA TYR A 36 0.89 10.78 -5.74
C TYR A 36 -0.06 11.50 -4.77
N LEU A 37 -0.88 10.75 -4.02
CA LEU A 37 -1.72 11.34 -2.98
C LEU A 37 -0.87 12.00 -1.89
N ARG A 38 0.28 11.40 -1.54
CA ARG A 38 1.21 11.98 -0.57
C ARG A 38 1.82 13.27 -1.09
N GLU A 39 2.25 13.31 -2.35
CA GLU A 39 2.76 14.54 -2.98
C GLU A 39 1.68 15.64 -3.01
N PHE A 40 0.43 15.27 -3.31
CA PHE A 40 -0.69 16.20 -3.29
C PHE A 40 -0.97 16.76 -1.88
N LEU A 41 -0.91 15.91 -0.85
CA LEU A 41 -1.17 16.31 0.54
C LEU A 41 0.01 17.06 1.18
N ARG A 42 1.25 16.82 0.74
CA ARG A 42 2.48 17.34 1.37
C ARG A 42 2.44 18.85 1.65
N PRO A 43 1.98 19.74 0.75
CA PRO A 43 1.93 21.18 1.02
C PRO A 43 0.98 21.58 2.17
N TYR A 44 0.00 20.73 2.49
CA TYR A 44 -1.04 21.01 3.49
C TYR A 44 -0.82 20.28 4.81
N ALA A 45 0.16 19.38 4.87
CA ALA A 45 0.35 18.44 5.97
C ALA A 45 1.33 18.89 7.05
N GLY A 46 1.89 20.10 6.94
CA GLY A 46 2.93 20.59 7.85
C GLY A 46 4.22 19.76 7.79
N GLU A 47 4.99 19.78 8.88
CA GLU A 47 6.34 19.19 8.88
C GLU A 47 6.36 17.67 8.77
N ILE A 48 5.34 16.96 9.25
CA ILE A 48 5.38 15.50 9.35
C ILE A 48 5.50 14.79 7.98
N LEU A 49 4.96 15.36 6.89
CA LEU A 49 5.15 14.86 5.51
C LEU A 49 6.37 15.46 4.79
N SER A 50 7.15 16.34 5.45
CA SER A 50 8.38 16.92 4.88
C SER A 50 9.50 15.89 4.72
N LYS A 51 9.47 14.81 5.52
CA LYS A 51 10.41 13.68 5.42
C LYS A 51 9.80 12.49 4.70
N SER A 52 10.65 11.68 4.09
CA SER A 52 10.27 10.35 3.62
C SER A 52 9.76 9.48 4.77
N VAL A 53 8.87 8.53 4.48
CA VAL A 53 8.31 7.64 5.53
C VAL A 53 9.41 6.87 6.26
N TYR A 54 10.47 6.44 5.57
CA TYR A 54 11.62 5.75 6.15
C TYR A 54 12.54 6.66 7.00
N GLU A 55 12.32 7.97 6.98
CA GLU A 55 13.00 8.99 7.80
C GLU A 55 12.06 9.62 8.84
N SER A 56 10.78 9.28 8.83
CA SER A 56 9.78 9.87 9.72
C SER A 56 10.06 9.62 11.21
N TRP A 57 10.82 8.58 11.54
CA TRP A 57 11.28 8.30 12.90
C TRP A 57 12.10 9.45 13.51
N GLN A 58 12.73 10.29 12.68
CA GLN A 58 13.55 11.41 13.14
C GLN A 58 12.75 12.46 13.92
N PHE A 59 11.42 12.52 13.74
CA PHE A 59 10.56 13.40 14.54
C PHE A 59 10.37 12.90 15.99
N PHE A 60 10.75 11.65 16.29
CA PHE A 60 10.50 10.98 17.58
C PHE A 60 11.79 10.62 18.32
N GLY A 61 12.95 11.04 17.81
CA GLY A 61 14.26 10.85 18.44
C GLY A 61 15.14 9.85 17.69
N GLU A 62 15.79 8.96 18.43
CA GLU A 62 16.72 7.98 17.87
C GLU A 62 16.00 6.91 17.04
N LYS A 63 16.75 6.26 16.14
CA LYS A 63 16.23 5.22 15.26
C LYS A 63 15.99 3.92 16.03
N THR A 64 14.79 3.79 16.58
CA THR A 64 14.27 2.57 17.23
C THR A 64 13.11 1.99 16.43
N GLU A 65 12.77 0.71 16.62
CA GLU A 65 11.57 0.12 15.99
C GLU A 65 10.31 0.91 16.37
N ASP A 66 10.17 1.29 17.64
CA ASP A 66 9.04 2.10 18.12
C ASP A 66 8.94 3.45 17.42
N ASN A 67 10.06 4.13 17.20
CA ASN A 67 10.06 5.44 16.53
C ASN A 67 9.83 5.32 15.02
N ILE A 68 10.27 4.22 14.39
CA ILE A 68 9.91 3.87 13.01
C ILE A 68 8.40 3.69 12.89
N ILE A 69 7.80 2.91 13.79
CA ILE A 69 6.36 2.67 13.80
C ILE A 69 5.59 3.97 14.06
N LYS A 70 6.01 4.78 15.05
CA LYS A 70 5.39 6.08 15.33
C LYS A 70 5.42 6.99 14.10
N GLY A 71 6.57 7.16 13.46
CA GLY A 71 6.68 8.00 12.27
C GLY A 71 5.80 7.52 11.11
N TYR A 72 5.80 6.21 10.85
CA TYR A 72 4.94 5.59 9.86
C TYR A 72 3.45 5.82 10.17
N TYR A 73 3.04 5.62 11.43
CA TYR A 73 1.65 5.78 11.87
C TYR A 73 1.20 7.25 11.80
N GLU A 74 2.04 8.19 12.22
CA GLU A 74 1.73 9.63 12.19
C GLU A 74 1.58 10.16 10.76
N GLN A 75 2.44 9.74 9.83
CA GLN A 75 2.23 10.04 8.40
C GLN A 75 0.97 9.35 7.85
N SER A 76 0.71 8.09 8.25
CA SER A 76 -0.48 7.36 7.82
C SER A 76 -1.77 8.09 8.20
N LYS A 77 -1.88 8.63 9.42
CA LYS A 77 -3.07 9.40 9.84
C LYS A 77 -3.43 10.52 8.88
N ILE A 78 -2.43 11.24 8.37
CA ILE A 78 -2.66 12.32 7.42
C ILE A 78 -3.06 11.76 6.06
N MET A 79 -2.38 10.72 5.59
CA MET A 79 -2.71 10.06 4.33
C MET A 79 -4.15 9.53 4.30
N TYR A 80 -4.63 9.00 5.42
CA TYR A 80 -5.98 8.44 5.52
C TYR A 80 -7.10 9.48 5.44
N SER A 81 -6.83 10.76 5.69
CA SER A 81 -7.79 11.83 5.42
C SER A 81 -8.16 11.89 3.93
N GLY A 82 -7.17 11.77 3.03
CA GLY A 82 -7.37 11.75 1.59
C GLY A 82 -7.84 10.40 1.08
N ILE A 83 -7.24 9.31 1.56
CA ILE A 83 -7.60 7.94 1.14
C ILE A 83 -9.08 7.66 1.43
N ASN A 84 -9.55 7.92 2.66
CA ASN A 84 -10.96 7.68 3.02
C ASN A 84 -11.91 8.53 2.18
N ALA A 85 -11.59 9.81 1.93
CA ALA A 85 -12.41 10.69 1.10
C ALA A 85 -12.55 10.17 -0.34
N VAL A 86 -11.46 9.67 -0.91
CA VAL A 86 -11.43 9.09 -2.26
C VAL A 86 -12.22 7.79 -2.33
N LEU A 87 -12.00 6.86 -1.38
CA LEU A 87 -12.71 5.59 -1.32
C LEU A 87 -14.23 5.80 -1.12
N ALA A 88 -14.62 6.64 -0.16
CA ALA A 88 -16.02 6.96 0.10
C ALA A 88 -16.71 7.60 -1.10
N ARG A 89 -16.00 8.46 -1.85
CA ARG A 89 -16.51 9.04 -3.09
C ARG A 89 -16.74 7.95 -4.15
N ALA A 90 -15.78 7.04 -4.35
CA ALA A 90 -15.90 5.98 -5.35
C ALA A 90 -17.11 5.08 -5.05
N ILE A 91 -17.28 4.68 -3.78
CA ILE A 91 -18.43 3.89 -3.31
C ILE A 91 -19.74 4.66 -3.58
N ARG A 92 -19.84 5.91 -3.10
CA ARG A 92 -21.05 6.73 -3.26
C ARG A 92 -21.47 6.91 -4.72
N ASN A 93 -20.49 7.03 -5.61
CA ASN A 93 -20.74 7.23 -7.03
C ASN A 93 -20.90 5.92 -7.83
N GLY A 94 -20.66 4.76 -7.22
CA GLY A 94 -20.63 3.48 -7.95
C GLY A 94 -19.52 3.41 -8.99
N GLU A 95 -18.37 4.03 -8.71
CA GLU A 95 -17.23 4.10 -9.64
C GLU A 95 -16.18 3.04 -9.24
N PRO A 96 -15.86 2.07 -10.12
CA PRO A 96 -14.76 1.15 -9.87
C PRO A 96 -13.44 1.89 -9.70
N LEU A 97 -12.70 1.55 -8.66
CA LEU A 97 -11.45 2.21 -8.29
C LEU A 97 -10.47 1.21 -7.71
N ILE A 98 -9.20 1.30 -8.12
CA ILE A 98 -8.08 0.71 -7.38
C ILE A 98 -7.27 1.83 -6.75
N LEU A 99 -7.03 1.75 -5.45
CA LEU A 99 -6.06 2.59 -4.76
C LEU A 99 -4.96 1.69 -4.20
N GLU A 100 -3.70 1.96 -4.56
CA GLU A 100 -2.55 1.28 -3.98
C GLU A 100 -1.74 2.21 -3.08
N THR A 101 -1.26 1.72 -1.94
CA THR A 101 -0.53 2.56 -0.97
C THR A 101 0.43 1.75 -0.11
N LEU A 102 1.51 2.39 0.34
CA LEU A 102 2.36 1.85 1.40
C LEU A 102 1.80 2.13 2.80
N TYR A 103 0.98 3.19 2.95
CA TYR A 103 0.33 3.59 4.20
C TYR A 103 -0.91 2.73 4.41
N TYR A 104 -0.71 1.48 4.80
CA TYR A 104 -1.79 0.53 5.01
C TYR A 104 -1.94 0.22 6.49
N ILE A 105 -2.82 0.96 7.16
CA ILE A 105 -3.17 0.76 8.57
C ILE A 105 -4.69 0.52 8.61
N PRO A 106 -5.15 -0.72 8.81
CA PRO A 106 -6.57 -1.05 8.72
C PRO A 106 -7.43 -0.27 9.74
N GLU A 107 -6.87 0.06 10.90
CA GLU A 107 -7.50 0.88 11.94
C GLU A 107 -7.88 2.30 11.48
N LEU A 108 -7.20 2.83 10.46
CA LEU A 108 -7.42 4.17 9.94
C LEU A 108 -8.42 4.20 8.77
N ILE A 109 -8.85 3.04 8.27
CA ILE A 109 -9.91 2.96 7.27
C ILE A 109 -11.23 3.37 7.94
N ASP A 110 -11.99 4.27 7.30
CA ASP A 110 -13.28 4.71 7.83
C ASP A 110 -14.24 3.51 7.98
N LYS A 111 -14.79 3.35 9.18
CA LYS A 111 -15.70 2.25 9.55
C LYS A 111 -16.98 2.25 8.72
N ASN A 112 -17.40 3.39 8.18
CA ASN A 112 -18.60 3.49 7.35
C ASN A 112 -18.41 2.92 5.94
N ILE A 113 -17.17 2.69 5.51
CA ILE A 113 -16.85 2.20 4.15
C ILE A 113 -16.00 0.93 4.17
N ILE A 114 -15.49 0.52 5.34
CA ILE A 114 -14.52 -0.56 5.44
C ILE A 114 -15.06 -1.87 4.87
N ASP A 115 -16.36 -2.15 5.01
CA ASP A 115 -16.97 -3.39 4.53
C ASP A 115 -17.29 -3.35 3.03
N ASP A 116 -17.37 -2.16 2.43
CA ASP A 116 -17.68 -1.96 1.01
C ASP A 116 -16.42 -1.99 0.11
N ILE A 117 -15.23 -2.15 0.70
CA ILE A 117 -13.97 -2.22 -0.03
C ILE A 117 -13.35 -3.62 -0.01
N ILE A 118 -12.82 -4.04 -1.16
CA ILE A 118 -11.99 -5.23 -1.28
C ILE A 118 -10.58 -4.88 -0.80
N LYS A 119 -10.14 -5.52 0.27
CA LYS A 119 -8.90 -5.19 1.00
C LYS A 119 -7.84 -6.26 0.75
N ILE A 120 -6.73 -5.85 0.15
CA ILE A 120 -5.63 -6.76 -0.20
C ILE A 120 -4.32 -6.18 0.35
N TYR A 121 -3.46 -7.02 0.91
CA TYR A 121 -2.11 -6.65 1.29
C TYR A 121 -1.10 -7.61 0.67
N ILE A 122 -0.11 -7.07 -0.04
CA ILE A 122 0.92 -7.84 -0.72
C ILE A 122 2.23 -7.70 0.04
N TYR A 123 2.89 -8.83 0.29
CA TYR A 123 4.21 -8.88 0.91
C TYR A 123 5.16 -9.80 0.12
N VAL A 124 6.45 -9.81 0.46
CA VAL A 124 7.44 -10.76 -0.04
C VAL A 124 8.12 -11.38 1.16
N SER A 125 8.03 -12.71 1.33
CA SER A 125 8.62 -13.38 2.50
C SER A 125 10.12 -13.66 2.33
N ASP A 126 10.60 -13.78 1.09
CA ASP A 126 12.01 -14.01 0.79
C ASP A 126 12.76 -12.68 0.57
N HIS A 127 13.69 -12.39 1.48
CA HIS A 127 14.46 -11.15 1.46
C HIS A 127 15.28 -10.97 0.17
N ASN A 128 15.89 -12.03 -0.36
CA ASN A 128 16.69 -11.94 -1.59
C ASN A 128 15.81 -11.61 -2.79
N VAL A 129 14.64 -12.26 -2.87
CA VAL A 129 13.64 -11.95 -3.92
C VAL A 129 13.17 -10.49 -3.80
N HIS A 130 12.97 -9.99 -2.58
CA HIS A 130 12.58 -8.59 -2.37
C HIS A 130 13.67 -7.61 -2.86
N GLU A 131 14.94 -7.86 -2.53
CA GLU A 131 16.05 -7.06 -3.03
C GLU A 131 16.12 -7.07 -4.57
N GLU A 132 16.00 -8.23 -5.21
CA GLU A 132 15.95 -8.34 -6.68
C GLU A 132 14.79 -7.56 -7.29
N MET A 133 13.60 -7.66 -6.68
CA MET A 133 12.42 -6.89 -7.10
C MET A 133 12.64 -5.38 -6.94
N LEU A 134 13.30 -4.92 -5.88
CA LEU A 134 13.64 -3.50 -5.69
C LEU A 134 14.65 -3.01 -6.73
N ASN A 135 15.71 -3.78 -6.97
CA ASN A 135 16.75 -3.43 -7.95
C ASN A 135 16.21 -3.41 -9.39
N SER A 136 15.25 -4.27 -9.70
CA SER A 136 14.62 -4.29 -11.04
C SER A 136 13.61 -3.16 -11.28
N ARG A 137 13.16 -2.42 -10.25
CA ARG A 137 12.16 -1.34 -10.39
C ARG A 137 12.59 -0.17 -11.27
N GLU A 138 13.89 0.14 -11.30
CA GLU A 138 14.47 1.14 -12.21
C GLU A 138 14.15 0.82 -13.68
N LYS A 139 14.05 -0.47 -14.02
CA LYS A 139 13.84 -0.93 -15.40
C LYS A 139 12.37 -0.89 -15.83
N PHE A 140 11.41 -0.81 -14.89
CA PHE A 140 10.00 -1.06 -15.20
C PHE A 140 9.01 -0.01 -14.71
N THR A 141 9.23 0.62 -13.55
CA THR A 141 8.20 1.47 -12.91
C THR A 141 8.70 2.82 -12.44
N HIS A 142 9.98 2.94 -12.06
CA HIS A 142 10.54 4.20 -11.56
C HIS A 142 11.95 4.43 -12.12
N ILE A 143 12.02 4.81 -13.40
CA ILE A 143 13.27 5.00 -14.18
C ILE A 143 14.26 5.95 -13.48
N ASN A 144 13.76 6.95 -12.75
CA ASN A 144 14.58 7.95 -12.06
C ASN A 144 14.73 7.70 -10.56
N SER A 145 14.24 6.58 -10.02
CA SER A 145 14.34 6.26 -8.59
C SER A 145 15.41 5.18 -8.39
N PRO A 146 16.58 5.52 -7.82
CA PRO A 146 17.63 4.53 -7.63
C PRO A 146 17.17 3.41 -6.70
N GLY A 147 16.91 2.22 -7.23
CA GLY A 147 16.43 1.04 -6.50
C GLY A 147 17.38 0.66 -5.37
N TYR A 148 18.68 0.85 -5.57
CA TYR A 148 19.71 0.68 -4.55
C TYR A 148 19.46 1.50 -3.27
N ARG A 149 18.95 2.73 -3.40
CA ARG A 149 18.62 3.55 -2.22
C ARG A 149 17.45 2.96 -1.43
N LEU A 150 16.50 2.32 -2.08
CA LEU A 150 15.38 1.66 -1.40
C LEU A 150 15.81 0.38 -0.71
N VAL A 151 16.74 -0.39 -1.31
CA VAL A 151 17.34 -1.58 -0.69
C VAL A 151 18.01 -1.19 0.63
N GLN A 152 18.77 -0.09 0.68
CA GLN A 152 19.37 0.41 1.93
C GLN A 152 18.34 0.75 3.02
N GLN A 153 17.11 1.07 2.65
CA GLN A 153 16.02 1.37 3.59
C GLN A 153 15.13 0.15 3.90
N LEU A 154 15.39 -1.00 3.28
CA LEU A 154 14.59 -2.21 3.46
C LEU A 154 14.43 -2.62 4.93
N PRO A 155 15.47 -2.57 5.79
CA PRO A 155 15.29 -2.86 7.22
C PRO A 155 14.26 -1.96 7.92
N VAL A 156 14.11 -0.71 7.47
CA VAL A 156 13.11 0.22 8.02
C VAL A 156 11.71 -0.16 7.51
N TYR A 157 11.59 -0.51 6.23
CA TYR A 157 10.33 -0.98 5.67
C TYR A 157 9.87 -2.32 6.25
N GLU A 158 10.79 -3.24 6.55
CA GLU A 158 10.49 -4.52 7.19
C GLU A 158 9.89 -4.33 8.59
N VAL A 159 10.36 -3.34 9.35
CA VAL A 159 9.72 -2.97 10.64
C VAL A 159 8.27 -2.51 10.43
N MET A 160 8.03 -1.65 9.43
CA MET A 160 6.68 -1.17 9.09
C MET A 160 5.78 -2.29 8.58
N GLU A 161 6.30 -3.20 7.76
CA GLU A 161 5.57 -4.35 7.23
C GLU A 161 5.22 -5.33 8.33
N LYS A 162 6.18 -5.67 9.20
CA LYS A 162 5.94 -6.54 10.37
C LYS A 162 4.85 -5.94 11.27
N TYR A 163 4.91 -4.64 11.53
CA TYR A 163 3.86 -3.94 12.28
C TYR A 163 2.51 -4.07 11.57
N THR A 164 2.45 -3.77 10.27
CA THR A 164 1.23 -3.84 9.47
C THR A 164 0.64 -5.25 9.45
N LEU A 165 1.42 -6.27 9.08
CA LEU A 165 1.00 -7.68 9.04
C LEU A 165 0.45 -8.16 10.40
N ASN A 166 1.01 -7.68 11.51
CA ASN A 166 0.48 -7.98 12.84
C ASN A 166 -0.89 -7.35 13.09
N LEU A 167 -1.14 -6.14 12.60
CA LEU A 167 -2.48 -5.53 12.65
C LEU A 167 -3.47 -6.34 11.82
N LEU A 168 -3.10 -6.71 10.58
CA LEU A 168 -3.99 -7.39 9.63
C LEU A 168 -4.59 -8.68 10.17
N LYS A 169 -3.93 -9.37 11.11
CA LYS A 169 -4.45 -10.58 11.77
C LYS A 169 -5.82 -10.39 12.43
N LYS A 170 -6.22 -9.15 12.70
CA LYS A 170 -7.50 -8.80 13.35
C LYS A 170 -8.57 -8.26 12.38
N TYR A 171 -8.27 -8.19 11.08
CA TYR A 171 -9.14 -7.58 10.07
C TYR A 171 -9.38 -8.52 8.89
N ASP A 172 -10.51 -8.39 8.21
CA ASP A 172 -10.78 -9.10 6.94
C ASP A 172 -9.96 -8.46 5.81
N VAL A 173 -8.66 -8.77 5.76
CA VAL A 173 -7.74 -8.33 4.70
C VAL A 173 -7.09 -9.56 4.08
N PHE A 174 -7.19 -9.67 2.75
CA PHE A 174 -6.52 -10.74 2.03
C PHE A 174 -5.03 -10.48 1.91
N THR A 175 -4.23 -11.21 2.70
CA THR A 175 -2.77 -11.15 2.64
C THR A 175 -2.21 -12.16 1.66
N VAL A 176 -1.28 -11.75 0.79
CA VAL A 176 -0.69 -12.63 -0.21
C VAL A 176 0.80 -12.39 -0.39
N ASP A 177 1.56 -13.49 -0.36
CA ASP A 177 2.98 -13.51 -0.66
C ASP A 177 3.22 -13.48 -2.17
N SER A 178 3.95 -12.47 -2.62
CA SER A 178 4.31 -12.22 -4.02
C SER A 178 5.67 -12.76 -4.44
N THR A 179 6.37 -13.50 -3.56
CA THR A 179 7.63 -14.20 -3.88
C THR A 179 7.49 -15.03 -5.16
N ASN A 180 6.34 -15.70 -5.35
CA ASN A 180 5.91 -16.20 -6.65
C ASN A 180 4.81 -15.30 -7.23
N TYR A 181 5.24 -14.34 -8.04
CA TYR A 181 4.37 -13.31 -8.60
C TYR A 181 3.19 -13.86 -9.42
N GLN A 182 3.40 -14.94 -10.20
CA GLN A 182 2.33 -15.53 -11.01
C GLN A 182 1.29 -16.26 -10.16
N LEU A 183 1.72 -16.93 -9.10
CA LEU A 183 0.81 -17.55 -8.15
C LEU A 183 0.02 -16.49 -7.37
N ALA A 184 0.68 -15.42 -6.93
CA ALA A 184 0.04 -14.30 -6.24
C ALA A 184 -1.02 -13.63 -7.11
N ARG A 185 -0.73 -13.40 -8.40
CA ARG A 185 -1.70 -12.89 -9.38
C ARG A 185 -2.96 -13.75 -9.42
N LYS A 186 -2.82 -15.06 -9.63
CA LYS A 186 -3.96 -15.99 -9.70
C LYS A 186 -4.80 -15.97 -8.42
N LYS A 187 -4.14 -15.94 -7.25
CA LYS A 187 -4.81 -15.88 -5.94
C LYS A 187 -5.60 -14.59 -5.77
N ILE A 188 -5.03 -13.44 -6.16
CA ILE A 188 -5.69 -12.13 -6.07
C ILE A 188 -6.92 -12.07 -6.98
N ILE A 189 -6.80 -12.48 -8.24
CA ILE A 189 -7.94 -12.47 -9.18
C ILE A 189 -9.08 -13.32 -8.63
N LYS A 190 -8.78 -14.55 -8.21
CA LYS A 190 -9.78 -15.43 -7.61
C LYS A 190 -10.46 -14.81 -6.39
N TYR A 191 -9.69 -14.19 -5.49
CA TYR A 191 -10.26 -13.53 -4.31
C TYR A 191 -11.21 -12.37 -4.68
N ILE A 192 -10.84 -11.58 -5.68
CA ILE A 192 -11.68 -10.46 -6.17
C ILE A 192 -12.96 -11.00 -6.83
N GLU A 193 -12.86 -12.02 -7.68
CA GLU A 193 -14.02 -12.70 -8.29
C GLU A 193 -14.98 -13.22 -7.22
N ASP A 194 -14.44 -13.91 -6.21
CA ASP A 194 -15.23 -14.48 -5.11
C ASP A 194 -15.94 -13.38 -4.30
N LYS A 195 -15.35 -12.17 -4.16
CA LYS A 195 -15.98 -11.02 -3.48
C LYS A 195 -17.00 -10.26 -4.35
N ILE A 196 -16.79 -10.19 -5.66
CA ILE A 196 -17.72 -9.50 -6.60
C ILE A 196 -19.01 -10.30 -6.81
N ASN A 197 -18.93 -11.62 -6.72
CA ASN A 197 -20.04 -12.54 -6.94
C ASN A 197 -20.87 -12.85 -5.68
N GLN A 198 -20.50 -12.28 -4.52
CA GLN A 198 -21.29 -12.29 -3.29
C GLN A 198 -22.32 -11.15 -3.30
#